data_AF-A0AAV1FRP9-F1
#
_entry.id   AF-A0AAV1FRP9-F1
#
_cell.length_a   1.000
_cell.length_b   1.000
_cell.length_c   1.000
_cell.angle_alpha   90.00
_cell.angle_beta   90.00
_cell.angle_gamma   90.00
#
_symmetry.space_group_name_H-M   'P 1'
#
loop_
_entity.id
_entity.type
_entity.pdbx_description
1 polymer ?
#
loop_
_entity_poly.entity_id
_entity_poly.type
_entity_poly.pdbx_seq_one_letter_code
_entity_poly.pdbx_strand_id
1 'polypeptide(L)'
;MMRAAFGFLSLLLGLFGSGAQMQGDVTEGTSKQTTPDIWVEVRALRDMVVELKVQLSALEDKVKESENQVDDLRAELISTKFHMELLQTENRDLQTRLRNTESELLVCKSKIDQLERDNEAEATELKSFERRLTTTESRTSELERENADVQSELLINKSRIEQLEKENAGKTQMAFYAGLANGGVIGPYNTDITLKYSKVFTNIGEAYNPATGFFTAPVRGAYYFQFTVCSHGSQMPALSPHSASLSCSFVMAYFLLDHMTSWSDSD
;
A
#
# COMPACT_ATOMS: atom_id res chain seq x y z
N MET A 1 46.93 -32.85 -31.46
CA MET A 1 47.83 -33.05 -30.31
C MET A 1 47.17 -34.13 -29.46
N MET A 2 47.72 -35.31 -29.15
CA MET A 2 49.08 -35.69 -28.80
C MET A 2 49.47 -37.06 -29.38
N ARG A 3 50.77 -37.22 -29.62
CA ARG A 3 51.51 -38.45 -29.89
C ARG A 3 51.97 -39.05 -28.55
N ALA A 4 52.00 -40.37 -28.43
CA ALA A 4 52.94 -41.20 -27.64
C ALA A 4 52.52 -42.67 -27.88
N ALA A 5 53.22 -43.57 -28.58
CA ALA A 5 54.62 -43.99 -28.59
C ALA A 5 55.09 -44.60 -27.25
N PHE A 6 55.16 -45.94 -27.20
CA PHE A 6 56.11 -46.83 -26.49
C PHE A 6 55.76 -48.25 -26.96
N GLY A 7 56.61 -49.10 -27.55
CA GLY A 7 58.07 -49.25 -27.47
C GLY A 7 58.41 -50.50 -26.64
N PHE A 8 59.41 -51.29 -27.07
CA PHE A 8 59.97 -52.56 -26.54
C PHE A 8 59.50 -53.84 -27.26
N LEU A 9 60.35 -54.76 -27.78
CA LEU A 9 61.81 -54.95 -27.86
C LEU A 9 62.01 -56.14 -28.85
N SER A 10 62.72 -56.08 -29.98
CA SER A 10 64.16 -56.42 -30.18
C SER A 10 64.60 -57.72 -29.45
N LEU A 11 65.36 -58.69 -29.97
CA LEU A 11 66.39 -58.73 -30.99
C LEU A 11 66.88 -60.22 -31.11
N LEU A 12 67.21 -60.70 -32.33
CA LEU A 12 68.43 -61.46 -32.76
C LEU A 12 68.93 -62.71 -31.97
N LEU A 13 69.64 -63.72 -32.48
CA LEU A 13 70.47 -64.08 -33.66
C LEU A 13 70.37 -65.63 -33.78
N GLY A 14 70.42 -66.29 -34.94
CA GLY A 14 71.61 -66.47 -35.78
C GLY A 14 72.68 -67.33 -35.08
N LEU A 15 73.00 -68.53 -35.59
CA LEU A 15 74.38 -68.98 -35.81
C LEU A 15 74.46 -70.36 -36.48
N PHE A 16 75.48 -70.46 -37.31
CA PHE A 16 75.87 -71.50 -38.25
C PHE A 16 77.18 -72.12 -37.73
N GLY A 17 77.38 -73.42 -37.95
CA GLY A 17 78.69 -74.11 -37.82
C GLY A 17 79.08 -74.55 -36.40
N SER A 18 79.97 -75.51 -36.18
CA SER A 18 80.70 -76.42 -37.07
C SER A 18 81.49 -77.40 -36.16
N GLY A 19 81.73 -78.62 -36.65
CA GLY A 19 82.98 -79.37 -36.42
C GLY A 19 83.28 -79.96 -35.03
N ALA A 20 83.17 -81.28 -34.93
CA ALA A 20 84.16 -82.09 -34.21
C ALA A 20 84.56 -83.27 -35.10
N GLN A 21 85.82 -83.23 -35.55
CA GLN A 21 86.53 -84.26 -36.28
C GLN A 21 87.48 -84.96 -35.31
N MET A 22 87.67 -86.28 -35.47
CA MET A 22 88.90 -87.08 -35.31
C MET A 22 88.45 -88.56 -35.37
N GLN A 23 88.74 -89.26 -36.48
CA GLN A 23 89.90 -90.17 -36.62
C GLN A 23 89.57 -91.53 -35.97
N GLY A 24 89.46 -92.68 -36.62
CA GLY A 24 89.73 -93.15 -37.98
C GLY A 24 89.97 -94.65 -37.83
N ASP A 25 89.43 -95.51 -38.69
CA ASP A 25 90.19 -96.59 -39.32
C ASP A 25 89.35 -97.27 -40.40
N VAL A 26 90.07 -97.72 -41.42
CA VAL A 26 89.65 -98.33 -42.66
C VAL A 26 89.31 -99.80 -42.42
N THR A 27 88.32 -100.32 -43.15
CA THR A 27 88.34 -101.57 -43.96
C THR A 27 86.89 -101.95 -44.26
N GLU A 28 86.43 -101.72 -45.49
CA GLU A 28 86.51 -102.66 -46.61
C GLU A 28 85.27 -103.54 -46.69
N GLY A 29 84.62 -103.52 -47.86
CA GLY A 29 83.87 -104.68 -48.31
C GLY A 29 82.35 -104.58 -48.31
N THR A 30 81.85 -104.36 -49.52
CA THR A 30 80.75 -105.13 -50.14
C THR A 30 79.35 -104.51 -50.09
N SER A 31 79.05 -103.82 -51.20
CA SER A 31 77.71 -103.69 -51.79
C SER A 31 76.86 -104.95 -51.63
N LYS A 32 75.73 -104.84 -50.92
CA LYS A 32 74.56 -105.71 -51.14
C LYS A 32 73.29 -104.87 -51.11
N GLN A 33 72.81 -104.63 -52.31
CA GLN A 33 71.42 -104.36 -52.65
C GLN A 33 70.51 -105.39 -51.96
N THR A 34 69.83 -104.98 -50.90
CA THR A 34 68.70 -105.70 -50.32
C THR A 34 67.42 -104.98 -50.73
N THR A 35 66.61 -105.66 -51.55
CA THR A 35 65.18 -105.37 -51.68
C THR A 35 64.55 -105.26 -50.29
N PRO A 36 63.85 -104.16 -49.95
CA PRO A 36 63.24 -103.97 -48.65
C PRO A 36 62.26 -105.12 -48.34
N ASP A 37 62.34 -105.66 -47.12
CA ASP A 37 61.38 -106.64 -46.63
C ASP A 37 60.01 -105.95 -46.49
N ILE A 38 59.08 -106.30 -47.39
CA ILE A 38 57.73 -105.72 -47.53
C ILE A 38 57.01 -105.66 -46.17
N TRP A 39 57.28 -106.61 -45.28
CA TRP A 39 56.67 -106.69 -43.96
C TRP A 39 57.10 -105.58 -42.99
N VAL A 40 58.32 -105.03 -43.15
CA VAL A 40 58.83 -103.92 -42.33
C VAL A 40 58.18 -102.61 -42.75
N GLU A 41 58.04 -102.36 -44.05
CA GLU A 41 57.34 -101.17 -44.56
C GLU A 41 55.85 -101.19 -44.24
N VAL A 42 55.19 -102.35 -44.34
CA VAL A 42 53.78 -102.52 -43.94
C VAL A 42 53.58 -102.29 -42.44
N ARG A 43 54.53 -102.72 -41.59
CA ARG A 43 54.50 -102.45 -40.15
C ARG A 43 54.69 -100.95 -39.86
N ALA A 44 55.65 -100.30 -40.51
CA ALA A 44 55.87 -98.86 -40.38
C ALA A 44 54.66 -98.04 -40.85
N LEU A 45 54.01 -98.43 -41.96
CA LEU A 45 52.76 -97.84 -42.42
C LEU A 45 51.64 -98.02 -41.40
N ARG A 46 51.50 -99.20 -40.79
CA ARG A 46 50.54 -99.44 -39.71
C ARG A 46 50.79 -98.53 -38.51
N ASP A 47 52.03 -98.41 -38.06
CA ASP A 47 52.39 -97.57 -36.92
C ASP A 47 52.15 -96.09 -37.21
N MET A 48 52.46 -95.62 -38.42
CA MET A 48 52.13 -94.26 -38.88
C MET A 48 50.61 -94.03 -38.95
N VAL A 49 49.83 -95.01 -39.42
CA VAL A 49 48.36 -94.91 -39.43
C VAL A 49 47.80 -94.86 -38.00
N VAL A 50 48.40 -95.60 -37.06
CA VAL A 50 48.04 -95.53 -35.65
C VAL A 50 48.36 -94.15 -35.08
N GLU A 51 49.54 -93.60 -35.36
CA GLU A 51 49.94 -92.26 -34.93
C GLU A 51 49.02 -91.17 -35.50
N LEU A 52 48.74 -91.22 -36.81
CA LEU A 52 47.80 -90.30 -37.46
C LEU A 52 46.41 -90.39 -36.84
N LYS A 53 45.97 -91.58 -36.44
CA LYS A 53 44.69 -91.77 -35.75
C LYS A 53 44.68 -91.15 -34.35
N VAL A 54 45.78 -91.27 -33.59
CA VAL A 54 45.93 -90.63 -32.28
C VAL A 54 45.91 -89.10 -32.43
N GLN A 55 46.63 -88.57 -33.42
CA GLN A 55 46.62 -87.13 -33.72
C GLN A 55 45.25 -86.62 -34.14
N LEU A 56 44.51 -87.38 -34.96
CA LEU A 56 43.12 -87.07 -35.31
C LEU A 56 42.22 -87.00 -34.07
N SER A 57 42.34 -87.97 -33.16
CA SER A 57 41.59 -87.98 -31.89
C SER A 57 41.93 -86.77 -31.02
N ALA A 58 43.22 -86.43 -30.89
CA ALA A 58 43.65 -85.27 -30.13
C ALA A 58 43.19 -83.94 -30.75
N LEU A 59 43.09 -83.88 -32.08
CA LEU A 59 42.55 -82.72 -32.78
C LEU A 59 41.03 -82.60 -32.58
N GLU A 60 40.29 -83.71 -32.64
CA GLU A 60 38.85 -83.72 -32.32
C GLU A 60 38.57 -83.20 -30.90
N ASP A 61 39.36 -83.61 -29.91
CA ASP A 61 39.20 -83.13 -28.53
C ASP A 61 39.48 -81.63 -28.42
N LYS A 62 40.51 -81.12 -29.12
CA LYS A 62 40.78 -79.67 -29.18
C LYS A 62 39.69 -78.89 -29.90
N VAL A 63 39.10 -79.46 -30.95
CA VAL A 63 37.96 -78.84 -31.65
C VAL A 63 36.77 -78.74 -30.70
N LYS A 64 36.42 -79.81 -29.98
CA LYS A 64 35.33 -79.80 -28.98
C LYS A 64 35.58 -78.80 -27.85
N GLU A 65 36.82 -78.74 -27.35
CA GLU A 65 37.19 -77.76 -26.31
C GLU A 65 37.05 -76.32 -26.83
N SER A 66 37.50 -76.05 -28.05
CA SER A 66 37.32 -74.75 -28.69
C SER A 66 35.84 -74.43 -28.94
N GLU A 67 35.01 -75.42 -29.29
CA GLU A 67 33.56 -75.26 -29.46
C GLU A 67 32.90 -74.85 -28.13
N ASN A 68 33.24 -75.52 -27.03
CA ASN A 68 32.75 -75.17 -25.69
C ASN A 68 33.14 -73.73 -25.30
N GLN A 69 34.40 -73.34 -25.52
CA GLN A 69 34.86 -71.97 -25.25
C GLN A 69 34.12 -70.92 -26.07
N VAL A 70 33.81 -71.23 -27.34
CA VAL A 70 33.01 -70.33 -28.19
C VAL A 70 31.60 -70.19 -27.65
N ASP A 71 30.99 -71.25 -27.12
CA ASP A 71 29.65 -71.18 -26.55
C ASP A 71 29.62 -70.43 -25.20
N ASP A 72 30.63 -70.60 -24.34
CA ASP A 72 30.78 -69.80 -23.12
C ASP A 72 30.96 -68.30 -23.44
N LEU A 73 31.84 -67.96 -24.38
CA LEU A 73 32.04 -66.58 -24.84
C LEU A 73 30.77 -65.99 -25.46
N ARG A 74 29.97 -66.79 -26.17
CA ARG A 74 28.66 -66.36 -26.69
C ARG A 74 27.68 -66.04 -25.57
N ALA A 75 27.64 -66.86 -24.50
CA ALA A 75 26.78 -66.60 -23.35
C ALA A 75 27.17 -65.30 -22.63
N GLU A 76 28.47 -65.08 -22.42
CA GLU A 76 28.99 -63.82 -21.86
C GLU A 76 28.68 -62.62 -22.76
N LEU A 77 28.81 -62.76 -24.08
CA LEU A 77 28.46 -61.71 -25.05
C LEU A 77 26.97 -61.35 -24.98
N ILE A 78 26.08 -62.32 -24.79
CA ILE A 78 24.65 -62.07 -24.63
C ILE A 78 24.37 -61.33 -23.32
N SER A 79 25.00 -61.76 -22.21
CA SER A 79 24.85 -61.11 -20.91
C SER A 79 25.34 -59.66 -20.91
N THR A 80 26.53 -59.42 -21.47
CA THR A 80 27.10 -58.07 -21.60
C THR A 80 26.27 -57.18 -22.52
N LYS A 81 25.75 -57.72 -23.63
CA LYS A 81 24.83 -56.99 -24.51
C LYS A 81 23.56 -56.57 -23.77
N PHE A 82 22.97 -57.46 -22.97
CA PHE A 82 21.79 -57.13 -22.16
C PHE A 82 22.10 -56.02 -21.13
N HIS A 83 23.23 -56.11 -20.45
CA HIS A 83 23.65 -55.06 -19.50
C HIS A 83 23.88 -53.71 -20.20
N MET A 84 24.47 -53.72 -21.39
CA MET A 84 24.65 -52.51 -22.19
C MET A 84 23.30 -51.89 -22.61
N GLU A 85 22.33 -52.69 -23.01
CA GLU A 85 20.97 -52.22 -23.32
C GLU A 85 20.29 -51.59 -22.09
N LEU A 86 20.47 -52.19 -20.90
CA LEU A 86 19.96 -51.63 -19.64
C LEU A 86 20.62 -50.28 -19.30
N LEU A 87 21.94 -50.16 -19.45
CA LEU A 87 22.63 -48.89 -19.24
C LEU A 87 22.19 -47.84 -20.26
N GLN A 88 21.86 -48.22 -21.49
CA GLN A 88 21.33 -47.30 -22.49
C GLN A 88 19.93 -46.80 -22.12
N THR A 89 19.07 -47.65 -21.55
CA THR A 89 17.73 -47.20 -21.10
C THR A 89 17.83 -46.29 -19.88
N GLU A 90 18.68 -46.61 -18.91
CA GLU A 90 18.93 -45.76 -17.74
C GLU A 90 19.49 -44.38 -18.13
N ASN A 91 20.44 -44.33 -19.07
CA ASN A 91 20.96 -43.06 -19.58
C ASN A 91 19.87 -42.20 -20.25
N ARG A 92 18.93 -42.82 -20.98
CA ARG A 92 17.80 -42.08 -21.59
C ARG A 92 16.84 -41.55 -20.53
N ASP A 93 16.57 -42.32 -19.48
CA ASP A 93 15.74 -41.87 -18.34
C ASP A 93 16.40 -40.68 -17.62
N LEU A 94 17.69 -40.80 -17.30
CA LEU A 94 18.46 -39.73 -16.66
C LEU A 94 18.49 -38.44 -17.51
N GLN A 95 18.63 -38.55 -18.83
CA GLN A 95 18.56 -37.39 -19.73
C GLN A 95 17.18 -36.72 -19.69
N THR A 96 16.10 -37.51 -19.60
CA THR A 96 14.74 -36.98 -19.51
C THR A 96 14.52 -36.27 -18.18
N ARG A 97 14.95 -36.88 -17.08
CA ARG A 97 14.89 -36.26 -15.74
C ARG A 97 15.71 -34.96 -15.68
N LEU A 98 16.90 -34.95 -16.27
CA LEU A 98 17.74 -33.75 -16.35
C LEU A 98 17.01 -32.61 -17.06
N ARG A 99 16.46 -32.86 -18.26
CA ARG A 99 15.69 -31.86 -19.01
C ARG A 99 14.48 -31.32 -18.23
N ASN A 100 13.78 -32.19 -17.50
CA ASN A 100 12.66 -31.77 -16.66
C ASN A 100 13.14 -30.84 -15.52
N THR A 101 14.21 -31.21 -14.82
CA THR A 101 14.78 -30.37 -13.75
C THR A 101 15.32 -29.04 -14.26
N GLU A 102 15.91 -29.01 -15.46
CA GLU A 102 16.34 -27.77 -16.13
C GLU A 102 15.15 -26.86 -16.45
N SER A 103 14.03 -27.45 -16.88
CA SER A 103 12.79 -26.71 -17.16
C SER A 103 12.17 -26.13 -15.88
N GLU A 104 12.11 -26.92 -14.81
CA GLU A 104 11.65 -26.46 -13.49
C GLU A 104 12.53 -25.35 -12.93
N LEU A 105 13.86 -25.47 -13.10
CA LEU A 105 14.82 -24.44 -12.71
C LEU A 105 14.58 -23.14 -13.47
N LEU A 106 14.28 -23.20 -14.77
CA LEU A 106 13.96 -22.02 -15.58
C LEU A 106 12.69 -21.32 -15.09
N VAL A 107 11.65 -22.10 -14.75
CA VAL A 107 10.42 -21.56 -14.17
C VAL A 107 10.68 -20.91 -12.81
N CYS A 108 11.48 -21.55 -11.95
CA CYS A 108 11.86 -20.98 -10.66
C CYS A 108 12.64 -19.68 -10.81
N LYS A 109 13.58 -19.60 -11.75
CA LYS A 109 14.31 -18.36 -12.06
C LYS A 109 13.36 -17.24 -12.48
N SER A 110 12.44 -17.52 -13.41
CA SER A 110 11.44 -16.52 -13.82
C SER A 110 10.56 -16.05 -12.66
N LYS A 111 10.24 -16.93 -11.70
CA LYS A 111 9.47 -16.56 -10.51
C LYS A 111 10.28 -15.70 -9.54
N ILE A 112 11.58 -15.96 -9.40
CA ILE A 112 12.49 -15.11 -8.61
C ILE A 112 12.54 -13.72 -9.22
N ASP A 113 12.79 -13.61 -10.53
CA ASP A 113 12.84 -12.32 -11.23
C ASP A 113 11.53 -11.53 -11.08
N GLN A 114 10.39 -12.23 -11.06
CA GLN A 114 9.09 -11.59 -10.83
C GLN A 114 8.95 -11.06 -9.40
N LEU A 115 9.30 -11.87 -8.40
CA LEU A 115 9.24 -11.47 -6.99
C LEU A 115 10.19 -10.29 -6.69
N GLU A 116 11.36 -10.23 -7.33
CA GLU A 116 12.27 -9.10 -7.21
C GLU A 116 11.64 -7.81 -7.75
N ARG A 117 10.98 -7.86 -8.92
CA ARG A 117 10.24 -6.72 -9.47
C ARG A 117 9.08 -6.28 -8.59
N ASP A 118 8.32 -7.23 -8.05
CA ASP A 118 7.18 -6.93 -7.19
C ASP A 118 7.65 -6.29 -5.87
N ASN A 119 8.73 -6.80 -5.27
CA ASN A 119 9.36 -6.20 -4.09
C ASN A 119 9.86 -4.77 -4.35
N GLU A 120 10.45 -4.51 -5.52
CA GLU A 120 10.87 -3.16 -5.91
C GLU A 120 9.67 -2.23 -6.05
N ALA A 121 8.59 -2.68 -6.70
CA ALA A 121 7.35 -1.92 -6.84
C ALA A 121 6.75 -1.57 -5.46
N GLU A 122 6.61 -2.56 -4.57
CA GLU A 122 6.13 -2.36 -3.20
C GLU A 122 7.00 -1.36 -2.42
N ALA A 123 8.33 -1.42 -2.57
CA ALA A 123 9.24 -0.47 -1.93
C ALA A 123 9.02 0.98 -2.43
N THR A 124 8.67 1.17 -3.70
CA THR A 124 8.32 2.50 -4.22
C THR A 124 6.97 3.00 -3.70
N GLU A 125 5.98 2.11 -3.57
CA GLU A 125 4.68 2.45 -3.00
C GLU A 125 4.79 2.84 -1.53
N LEU A 126 5.54 2.08 -0.73
CA LEU A 126 5.80 2.39 0.68
C LEU A 126 6.44 3.77 0.86
N LYS A 127 7.44 4.11 0.04
CA LYS A 127 8.03 5.46 0.05
C LYS A 127 7.01 6.55 -0.30
N SER A 128 6.08 6.27 -1.21
CA SER A 128 5.02 7.22 -1.55
C SER A 128 4.03 7.42 -0.39
N PHE A 129 3.68 6.34 0.32
CA PHE A 129 2.83 6.38 1.51
C PHE A 129 3.49 7.14 2.65
N GLU A 130 4.78 6.92 2.90
CA GLU A 130 5.56 7.63 3.90
C GLU A 130 5.57 9.16 3.66
N ARG A 131 5.74 9.59 2.40
CA ARG A 131 5.66 11.00 2.02
C ARG A 131 4.28 11.61 2.24
N ARG A 132 3.22 10.83 1.98
CA ARG A 132 1.85 11.27 2.25
C ARG A 132 1.59 11.36 3.75
N LEU A 133 2.06 10.39 4.52
CA LEU A 133 1.90 10.35 5.97
C LEU A 133 2.56 11.57 6.63
N THR A 134 3.83 11.84 6.32
CA THR A 134 4.56 13.01 6.82
C THR A 134 3.88 14.34 6.44
N THR A 135 3.33 14.43 5.23
CA THR A 135 2.54 15.60 4.79
C THR A 135 1.26 15.73 5.61
N THR A 136 0.54 14.64 5.86
CA THR A 136 -0.69 14.65 6.65
C THR A 136 -0.45 14.96 8.12
N GLU A 137 0.62 14.42 8.71
CA GLU A 137 1.03 14.70 10.10
C GLU A 137 1.36 16.19 10.29
N SER A 138 2.06 16.78 9.33
CA SER A 138 2.37 18.22 9.34
C SER A 138 1.09 19.07 9.29
N ARG A 139 0.14 18.71 8.42
CA ARG A 139 -1.16 19.39 8.31
C ARG A 139 -2.01 19.25 9.58
N THR A 140 -2.00 18.08 10.23
CA THR A 140 -2.70 17.87 11.50
C THR A 140 -2.11 18.75 12.59
N SER A 141 -0.78 18.80 12.69
CA SER A 141 -0.08 19.65 13.67
C SER A 141 -0.38 21.14 13.45
N GLU A 142 -0.47 21.59 12.20
CA GLU A 142 -0.85 22.97 11.84
C GLU A 142 -2.30 23.28 12.23
N LEU A 143 -3.24 22.39 11.90
CA LEU A 143 -4.66 22.54 12.28
C LEU A 143 -4.87 22.52 13.80
N GLU A 144 -4.11 21.71 14.54
CA GLU A 144 -4.15 21.70 16.01
C GLU A 144 -3.70 23.05 16.58
N ARG A 145 -2.66 23.66 15.99
CA ARG A 145 -2.20 24.99 16.37
C ARG A 145 -3.23 26.07 16.04
N GLU A 146 -3.79 26.06 14.83
CA GLU A 146 -4.85 27.01 14.45
C GLU A 146 -6.08 26.88 15.36
N ASN A 147 -6.47 25.66 15.72
CA ASN A 147 -7.58 25.45 16.67
C ASN A 147 -7.27 26.01 18.05
N ALA A 148 -6.03 25.88 18.55
CA ALA A 148 -5.64 26.48 19.81
C ALA A 148 -5.68 28.02 19.76
N ASP A 149 -5.20 28.61 18.66
CA ASP A 149 -5.21 30.06 18.45
C ASP A 149 -6.66 30.58 18.39
N VAL A 150 -7.55 29.93 17.62
CA VAL A 150 -8.98 30.28 17.53
C VAL A 150 -9.69 30.12 18.88
N GLN A 151 -9.39 29.08 19.65
CA GLN A 151 -9.94 28.92 21.00
C GLN A 151 -9.51 30.07 21.92
N SER A 152 -8.26 30.53 21.82
CA SER A 152 -7.77 31.66 22.60
C SER A 152 -8.48 32.97 22.23
N GLU A 153 -8.67 33.23 20.93
CA GLU A 153 -9.40 34.41 20.45
C GLU A 153 -10.87 34.38 20.88
N LEU A 154 -11.50 33.20 20.84
CA LEU A 154 -12.88 33.02 21.29
C LEU A 154 -13.03 33.38 22.77
N LEU A 155 -12.10 32.96 23.62
CA LEU A 155 -12.11 33.30 25.04
C LEU A 155 -11.95 34.81 25.27
N ILE A 156 -11.04 35.45 24.53
CA ILE A 156 -10.85 36.91 24.58
C ILE A 156 -12.13 37.62 24.16
N ASN A 157 -12.71 37.25 23.02
CA ASN A 157 -13.93 37.85 22.52
C ASN A 157 -15.12 37.62 23.46
N LYS A 158 -15.23 36.44 24.07
CA LYS A 158 -16.25 36.16 25.09
C LYS A 158 -16.13 37.12 26.28
N SER A 159 -14.92 37.31 26.81
CA SER A 159 -14.69 38.26 27.92
C SER A 159 -15.05 39.70 27.53
N ARG A 160 -14.77 40.10 26.28
CA ARG A 160 -15.13 41.42 25.76
C ARG A 160 -16.64 41.60 25.62
N ILE A 161 -17.36 40.56 25.19
CA ILE A 161 -18.83 40.58 25.11
C ILE A 161 -19.42 40.72 26.52
N GLU A 162 -18.95 39.92 27.49
CA GLU A 162 -19.41 40.00 28.89
C GLU A 162 -19.18 41.41 29.48
N GLN A 163 -18.04 42.04 29.16
CA GLN A 163 -17.77 43.42 29.55
C GLN A 163 -18.75 44.41 28.91
N LEU A 164 -18.99 44.31 27.60
CA LEU A 164 -19.90 45.20 26.88
C LEU A 164 -21.36 45.03 27.34
N GLU A 165 -21.77 43.80 27.64
CA GLU A 165 -23.08 43.51 28.22
C GLU A 165 -23.23 44.18 29.59
N LYS A 166 -22.21 44.13 30.44
CA LYS A 166 -22.22 44.82 31.74
C LYS A 166 -22.26 46.35 31.59
N GLU A 167 -21.50 46.91 30.64
CA GLU A 167 -21.52 48.35 30.34
C GLU A 167 -22.88 48.80 29.79
N ASN A 168 -23.54 47.97 28.97
CA ASN A 168 -24.86 48.27 28.42
C ASN A 168 -26.01 48.01 29.41
N ALA A 169 -25.88 47.05 30.34
CA ALA A 169 -26.87 46.81 31.38
C ALA A 169 -27.10 48.04 32.29
N GLY A 170 -26.09 48.92 32.40
CA GLY A 170 -26.19 50.19 33.12
C GLY A 170 -26.82 51.34 32.33
N LYS A 171 -27.16 51.16 31.03
CA LYS A 171 -27.81 52.21 30.23
C LYS A 171 -29.31 52.16 30.42
N THR A 172 -29.84 53.12 31.18
CA THR A 172 -31.28 53.29 31.41
C THR A 172 -32.01 53.56 30.09
N GLN A 173 -32.77 52.58 29.61
CA GLN A 173 -33.70 52.78 28.50
C GLN A 173 -34.95 53.47 29.01
N MET A 174 -35.42 54.50 28.30
CA MET A 174 -36.62 55.22 28.66
C MET A 174 -37.45 55.56 27.44
N ALA A 175 -38.74 55.30 27.54
CA ALA A 175 -39.73 55.76 26.58
C ALA A 175 -41.10 55.73 27.24
N PHE A 176 -41.89 56.79 27.08
CA PHE A 176 -43.27 56.78 27.53
C PHE A 176 -44.21 57.33 26.47
N TYR A 177 -45.45 56.85 26.49
CA TYR A 177 -46.56 57.34 25.68
C TYR A 177 -47.81 57.31 26.54
N ALA A 178 -48.44 58.47 26.72
CA ALA A 178 -49.62 58.63 27.55
C ALA A 178 -50.63 59.56 26.87
N GLY A 179 -51.91 59.33 27.16
CA GLY A 179 -53.04 60.09 26.67
C GLY A 179 -53.98 60.52 27.81
N LEU A 180 -54.93 61.37 27.47
CA LEU A 180 -55.99 61.76 28.40
C LEU A 180 -57.00 60.62 28.50
N ALA A 181 -57.36 60.20 29.73
CA ALA A 181 -58.29 59.09 29.93
C ALA A 181 -59.74 59.45 29.53
N ASN A 182 -60.15 60.70 29.79
CA ASN A 182 -61.47 61.20 29.45
C ASN A 182 -61.33 62.15 28.26
N GLY A 183 -61.94 61.78 27.12
CA GLY A 183 -62.05 62.68 25.97
C GLY A 183 -62.97 63.84 26.31
N GLY A 184 -62.43 65.05 26.39
CA GLY A 184 -63.17 66.25 26.74
C GLY A 184 -62.33 67.51 26.55
N VAL A 185 -63.00 68.67 26.53
CA VAL A 185 -62.32 69.97 26.48
C VAL A 185 -61.68 70.21 27.85
N ILE A 186 -60.37 70.44 27.85
CA ILE A 186 -59.60 70.76 29.05
C ILE A 186 -59.31 72.26 29.03
N GLY A 187 -59.88 72.99 30.00
CA GLY A 187 -59.86 74.45 30.07
C GLY A 187 -61.22 75.11 29.75
N PRO A 188 -61.30 76.45 29.71
CA PRO A 188 -60.19 77.40 29.89
C PRO A 188 -59.75 77.51 31.35
N TYR A 189 -58.45 77.62 31.59
CA TYR A 189 -57.87 77.92 32.89
C TYR A 189 -57.14 79.26 32.82
N ASN A 190 -57.31 80.09 33.86
CA ASN A 190 -56.67 81.40 33.98
C ASN A 190 -55.36 81.35 34.78
N THR A 191 -54.92 80.16 35.15
CA THR A 191 -53.73 79.87 35.94
C THR A 191 -53.00 78.68 35.31
N ASP A 192 -51.71 78.54 35.59
CA ASP A 192 -50.94 77.38 35.14
C ASP A 192 -51.48 76.10 35.77
N ILE A 193 -51.85 75.13 34.93
CA ILE A 193 -52.37 73.83 35.36
C ILE A 193 -51.50 72.73 34.76
N THR A 194 -51.01 71.83 35.62
CA THR A 194 -50.34 70.61 35.18
C THR A 194 -51.32 69.67 34.48
N LEU A 195 -51.08 69.38 33.21
CA LEU A 195 -51.91 68.48 32.42
C LEU A 195 -51.55 67.01 32.73
N LYS A 196 -52.49 66.27 33.32
CA LYS A 196 -52.30 64.88 33.73
C LYS A 196 -52.80 63.91 32.66
N TYR A 197 -51.87 63.25 31.96
CA TYR A 197 -52.17 62.19 31.00
C TYR A 197 -52.28 60.84 31.72
N SER A 198 -53.46 60.59 32.30
CA SER A 198 -53.67 59.41 33.15
C SER A 198 -53.73 58.07 32.41
N LYS A 199 -53.92 58.06 31.09
CA LYS A 199 -53.95 56.82 30.28
C LYS A 199 -52.57 56.52 29.72
N VAL A 200 -51.79 55.69 30.41
CA VAL A 200 -50.44 55.28 30.00
C VAL A 200 -50.51 54.06 29.08
N PHE A 201 -49.88 54.15 27.90
CA PHE A 201 -49.75 53.06 26.94
C PHE A 201 -48.39 52.37 27.04
N THR A 202 -47.32 53.17 27.22
CA THR A 202 -45.94 52.69 27.39
C THR A 202 -45.27 53.57 28.46
N ASN A 203 -44.47 52.98 29.36
CA ASN A 203 -43.68 53.71 30.35
C ASN A 203 -42.40 52.93 30.72
N ILE A 204 -41.57 52.68 29.71
CA ILE A 204 -40.28 52.02 29.86
C ILE A 204 -39.37 52.94 30.70
N GLY A 205 -38.78 52.39 31.76
CA GLY A 205 -37.96 53.13 32.72
C GLY A 205 -38.77 53.87 33.80
N GLU A 206 -40.10 53.73 33.82
CA GLU A 206 -41.01 54.27 34.85
C GLU A 206 -40.85 55.77 35.16
N ALA A 207 -40.33 56.53 34.20
CA ALA A 207 -39.99 57.94 34.36
C ALA A 207 -41.22 58.87 34.37
N TYR A 208 -42.37 58.43 33.83
CA TYR A 208 -43.62 59.18 33.86
C TYR A 208 -44.57 58.71 34.96
N ASN A 209 -45.08 59.64 35.78
CA ASN A 209 -46.07 59.35 36.81
C ASN A 209 -47.47 59.84 36.40
N PRO A 210 -48.44 58.95 36.10
CA PRO A 210 -49.77 59.35 35.65
C PRO A 210 -50.65 60.00 36.73
N ALA A 211 -50.34 59.80 38.02
CA ALA A 211 -51.10 60.42 39.11
C ALA A 211 -50.76 61.91 39.26
N THR A 212 -49.51 62.28 38.97
CA THR A 212 -49.02 63.65 39.13
C THR A 212 -48.94 64.39 37.79
N GLY A 213 -48.71 63.68 36.68
CA GLY A 213 -48.48 64.26 35.35
C GLY A 213 -47.02 64.59 35.06
N PHE A 214 -46.09 64.28 35.98
CA PHE A 214 -44.67 64.62 35.84
C PHE A 214 -43.86 63.51 35.19
N PHE A 215 -42.96 63.92 34.30
CA PHE A 215 -41.84 63.11 33.83
C PHE A 215 -40.58 63.48 34.62
N THR A 216 -39.88 62.48 35.14
CA THR A 216 -38.61 62.67 35.87
C THR A 216 -37.48 62.08 35.05
N ALA A 217 -36.53 62.92 34.61
CA ALA A 217 -35.33 62.49 33.90
C ALA A 217 -34.36 61.77 34.87
N PRO A 218 -34.12 60.46 34.74
CA PRO A 218 -33.21 59.70 35.59
C PRO A 218 -31.73 59.84 35.18
N VAL A 219 -31.44 60.36 33.99
CA VAL A 219 -30.08 60.71 33.57
C VAL A 219 -30.07 62.10 32.94
N ARG A 220 -28.95 62.82 33.07
CA ARG A 220 -28.78 64.10 32.38
C ARG A 220 -28.73 63.86 30.87
N GLY A 221 -29.50 64.61 30.09
CA GLY A 221 -29.49 64.41 28.64
C GLY A 221 -30.53 65.23 27.88
N ALA A 222 -30.52 65.05 26.56
CA ALA A 222 -31.54 65.58 25.67
C ALA A 222 -32.73 64.62 25.62
N TYR A 223 -33.91 65.13 25.94
CA TYR A 223 -35.17 64.42 25.91
C TYR A 223 -36.06 65.01 24.82
N TYR A 224 -36.76 64.13 24.13
CA TYR A 224 -37.69 64.47 23.06
C TYR A 224 -39.12 64.21 23.49
N PHE A 225 -39.95 65.25 23.42
CA PHE A 225 -41.36 65.17 23.74
C PHE A 225 -42.19 65.59 22.54
N GLN A 226 -43.27 64.85 22.33
CA GLN A 226 -44.23 65.06 21.27
C GLN A 226 -45.61 65.12 21.89
N PHE A 227 -46.34 66.20 21.61
CA PHE A 227 -47.72 66.34 22.07
C PHE A 227 -48.64 66.80 20.94
N THR A 228 -49.82 66.21 20.92
CA THR A 228 -50.89 66.57 19.98
C THR A 228 -51.93 67.38 20.74
N VAL A 229 -52.18 68.61 20.28
CA VAL A 229 -53.19 69.50 20.86
C VAL A 229 -54.29 69.67 19.82
N CYS A 230 -55.51 69.27 20.16
CA CYS A 230 -56.67 69.46 19.30
C CYS A 230 -57.56 70.54 19.87
N SER A 231 -57.80 71.61 19.10
CA SER A 231 -58.79 72.62 19.42
C SER A 231 -60.11 72.28 18.74
N HIS A 232 -61.20 72.27 19.51
CA HIS A 232 -62.54 72.21 18.97
C HIS A 232 -63.03 73.65 18.76
N GLY A 233 -63.03 74.13 17.51
CA GLY A 233 -63.63 75.42 17.19
C GLY A 233 -65.14 75.34 17.40
N SER A 234 -65.69 76.11 18.35
CA SER A 234 -67.13 76.39 18.36
C SER A 234 -67.44 77.30 17.18
N GLN A 235 -67.79 76.71 16.04
CA GLN A 235 -68.29 77.47 14.90
C GLN A 235 -69.58 78.19 15.32
N MET A 236 -69.68 79.49 15.00
CA MET A 236 -70.88 80.30 15.24
C MET A 236 -72.14 79.58 14.74
N PRO A 237 -73.30 79.75 15.40
CA PRO A 237 -74.55 79.14 14.98
C PRO A 237 -75.13 79.88 13.78
N ALA A 238 -74.60 79.64 12.58
CA ALA A 238 -75.27 79.99 11.34
C ALA A 238 -74.86 79.01 10.22
N LEU A 239 -75.76 78.04 9.99
CA LEU A 239 -75.90 77.16 8.83
C LEU A 239 -74.93 75.94 8.73
N SER A 240 -75.55 74.75 8.82
CA SER A 240 -75.03 73.39 8.56
C SER A 240 -74.48 72.59 9.77
N PRO A 241 -75.10 71.45 10.15
CA PRO A 241 -74.69 70.63 11.30
C PRO A 241 -73.62 69.56 11.00
N HIS A 242 -72.88 69.62 9.89
CA HIS A 242 -72.04 68.49 9.44
C HIS A 242 -70.52 68.73 9.36
N SER A 243 -69.96 69.79 9.95
CA SER A 243 -68.50 69.93 10.01
C SER A 243 -68.00 70.58 11.31
N ALA A 244 -67.95 69.81 12.39
CA ALA A 244 -67.04 70.13 13.48
C ALA A 244 -65.60 69.97 12.95
N SER A 245 -64.92 71.08 12.71
CA SER A 245 -63.49 71.04 12.35
C SER A 245 -62.68 70.86 13.62
N LEU A 246 -62.20 69.63 13.85
CA LEU A 246 -61.14 69.36 14.81
C LEU A 246 -59.82 69.76 14.15
N SER A 247 -59.25 70.89 14.58
CA SER A 247 -57.90 71.26 14.20
C SER A 247 -56.95 70.70 15.25
N CYS A 248 -56.09 69.76 14.85
CA CYS A 248 -55.04 69.21 15.71
C CYS A 248 -53.67 69.73 15.26
N SER A 249 -52.97 70.38 16.16
CA SER A 249 -51.58 70.79 16.01
C SER A 249 -50.67 69.79 16.70
N PHE A 250 -49.50 69.60 16.12
CA PHE A 250 -48.49 68.68 16.61
C PHE A 250 -47.26 69.48 16.99
N VAL A 251 -46.82 69.34 18.23
CA VAL A 251 -45.73 70.13 18.77
C VAL A 251 -44.64 69.17 19.24
N MET A 252 -43.44 69.41 18.72
CA MET A 252 -42.22 68.69 19.09
C MET A 252 -41.37 69.63 19.93
N ALA A 253 -40.86 69.12 21.06
CA ALA A 253 -39.99 69.88 21.93
C ALA A 253 -38.79 69.03 22.37
N TYR A 254 -37.61 69.65 22.34
CA TYR A 254 -36.38 69.06 22.87
C TYR A 254 -36.01 69.81 24.14
N PHE A 255 -35.81 69.07 25.23
CA PHE A 255 -35.37 69.63 26.50
C PHE A 255 -34.07 68.99 26.94
N LEU A 256 -33.11 69.81 27.35
CA LEU A 256 -31.96 69.35 28.12
C LEU A 256 -32.39 69.30 29.59
N LEU A 257 -32.54 68.09 30.12
CA LEU A 257 -32.95 67.88 31.51
C LEU A 257 -31.77 67.33 32.31
N ASP A 258 -31.60 67.85 33.52
CA ASP A 258 -30.61 67.39 34.49
C ASP A 258 -31.26 66.57 35.61
N HIS A 259 -30.51 65.67 36.25
CA HIS A 259 -31.02 64.79 37.31
C HIS A 259 -31.50 65.63 38.50
N MET A 260 -32.78 65.48 38.87
CA MET A 260 -33.49 66.21 39.92
C MET A 260 -33.59 67.73 39.74
N THR A 261 -34.73 68.17 39.21
CA THR A 261 -35.52 69.22 39.86
C THR A 261 -37.00 68.85 39.71
N SER A 262 -37.64 68.39 40.79
CA SER A 262 -39.08 68.58 40.91
C SER A 262 -39.28 70.09 40.89
N TRP A 263 -39.98 70.60 39.88
CA TRP A 263 -40.35 72.00 39.81
C TRP A 263 -41.34 72.27 40.95
N SER A 264 -40.81 72.68 42.10
CA SER A 264 -41.55 73.26 43.20
C SER A 264 -41.21 74.74 43.21
N ASP A 265 -41.94 75.51 42.41
CA ASP A 265 -41.93 76.96 42.56
C ASP A 265 -42.52 77.28 43.94
N SER A 266 -41.67 77.86 44.78
CA SER A 266 -42.09 78.63 45.94
C SER A 266 -41.97 80.09 45.58
N ASP A 267 -43.08 80.79 45.79
CA ASP A 267 -43.37 82.23 45.77
C ASP A 267 -43.70 82.89 44.42
#